data_AF-A0A2V7HTS0-F1
#
_entry.id   AF-A0A2V7HTS0-F1
#
_cell.length_a   1.000
_cell.length_b   1.000
_cell.length_c   1.000
_cell.angle_alpha   90.00
_cell.angle_beta   90.00
_cell.angle_gamma   90.00
#
_symmetry.space_group_name_H-M   'P 1'
#
loop_
_entity.id
_entity.type
_entity.pdbx_description
1 polymer ?
#
loop_
_entity_poly.entity_id
_entity_poly.type
_entity_poly.pdbx_seq_one_letter_code
_entity_poly.pdbx_strand_id
1 'polypeptide(L)'
;MQTLTALEQLDFTRIIPGHGVVLPKSHLTFFRGYLSDLIAAVKKAAADGASLDEMKKAVGDQLAPKYERGMSKYPLGQYRDRVGTNVEMVYRKVVKKA
;
A
#
# COMPACT_ATOMS: atom_id res chain seq x y z
N MET A 1 7.62 -5.12 -7.27
CA MET A 1 7.22 -3.93 -8.03
C MET A 1 7.19 -4.10 -9.54
N GLN A 2 8.00 -5.00 -10.11
CA GLN A 2 8.16 -5.21 -11.56
C GLN A 2 6.84 -5.29 -12.35
N THR A 3 5.82 -6.00 -11.83
CA THR A 3 4.52 -6.15 -12.52
C THR A 3 3.83 -4.82 -12.80
N LEU A 4 3.78 -3.88 -11.83
CA LEU A 4 3.12 -2.59 -12.05
C LEU A 4 3.93 -1.71 -13.00
N THR A 5 5.27 -1.80 -12.95
CA THR A 5 6.15 -1.12 -13.92
C THR A 5 5.94 -1.64 -15.34
N ALA A 6 5.79 -2.95 -15.51
CA ALA A 6 5.51 -3.54 -16.82
C ALA A 6 4.14 -3.10 -17.36
N LEU A 7 3.12 -3.02 -16.49
CA LEU A 7 1.82 -2.49 -16.87
C LEU A 7 1.91 -1.02 -17.33
N GLU A 8 2.69 -0.16 -16.66
CA GLU A 8 2.81 1.26 -17.04
C GLU A 8 3.25 1.46 -18.51
N GLN A 9 4.00 0.52 -19.08
CA GLN A 9 4.50 0.56 -20.47
C GLN A 9 3.46 0.22 -21.53
N LEU A 10 2.32 -0.37 -21.15
CA LEU A 10 1.29 -0.75 -22.10
C LEU A 10 0.46 0.47 -22.55
N ASP A 11 -0.01 0.43 -23.80
CA ASP A 11 -0.90 1.46 -24.34
C ASP A 11 -2.36 1.19 -23.95
N PHE A 12 -2.82 1.87 -22.90
CA PHE A 12 -4.21 1.87 -22.45
C PHE A 12 -4.52 3.18 -21.72
N THR A 13 -5.81 3.50 -21.60
CA THR A 13 -6.27 4.73 -20.94
C THR A 13 -7.10 4.46 -19.69
N ARG A 14 -7.69 3.26 -19.57
CA ARG A 14 -8.59 2.86 -18.48
C ARG A 14 -8.19 1.51 -17.88
N ILE A 15 -8.42 1.38 -16.59
CA ILE A 15 -8.25 0.16 -15.81
C ILE A 15 -9.64 -0.34 -15.45
N ILE A 16 -9.96 -1.59 -15.82
CA ILE A 16 -11.13 -2.31 -15.35
C ILE A 16 -10.62 -3.28 -14.26
N PRO A 17 -10.73 -2.92 -12.97
CA PRO A 17 -10.22 -3.77 -11.90
C PRO A 17 -11.13 -4.98 -11.70
N GLY A 18 -10.61 -6.04 -11.08
CA GLY A 18 -11.45 -7.18 -10.67
C GLY A 18 -12.57 -6.79 -9.68
N HIS A 19 -12.39 -5.69 -8.93
CA HIS A 19 -13.41 -5.13 -8.04
C HIS A 19 -13.38 -3.60 -8.06
N GLY A 20 -14.56 -2.97 -8.00
CA GLY A 20 -14.70 -1.51 -7.92
C GLY A 20 -15.11 -0.87 -9.24
N VAL A 21 -14.84 0.42 -9.36
CA VAL A 21 -15.21 1.21 -10.53
C VAL A 21 -14.09 1.25 -11.56
N VAL A 22 -14.41 1.61 -12.80
CA VAL A 22 -13.41 1.88 -13.84
C VAL A 22 -12.56 3.08 -13.45
N LEU A 23 -11.24 2.97 -13.60
CA LEU A 23 -10.27 3.97 -13.16
C LEU A 23 -9.40 4.46 -14.33
N PRO A 24 -8.86 5.68 -14.28
CA PRO A 24 -7.88 6.14 -15.26
C PRO A 24 -6.53 5.43 -15.07
N LYS A 25 -5.71 5.37 -16.13
CA LYS A 25 -4.34 4.81 -16.07
C LYS A 25 -3.48 5.40 -14.94
N SER A 26 -3.68 6.67 -14.58
CA SER A 26 -2.97 7.34 -13.47
C SER A 26 -3.16 6.65 -12.11
N HIS A 27 -4.20 5.85 -11.94
CA HIS A 27 -4.39 5.06 -10.72
C HIS A 27 -3.30 3.99 -10.53
N LEU A 28 -2.67 3.52 -11.62
CA LEU A 28 -1.53 2.60 -11.54
C LEU A 28 -0.35 3.24 -10.79
N THR A 29 -0.05 4.52 -11.09
CA THR A 29 0.98 5.30 -10.40
C THR A 29 0.65 5.48 -8.92
N PHE A 30 -0.62 5.77 -8.59
CA PHE A 30 -1.08 5.87 -7.20
C PHE A 30 -0.83 4.57 -6.43
N PHE A 31 -1.26 3.43 -6.99
CA PHE A 31 -1.12 2.14 -6.34
C PHE A 31 0.35 1.68 -6.24
N ARG A 32 1.15 1.95 -7.28
CA ARG A 32 2.60 1.71 -7.24
C ARG A 32 3.29 2.54 -6.15
N GLY A 33 2.91 3.81 -6.01
CA GLY A 33 3.37 4.68 -4.94
C GLY A 33 3.05 4.11 -3.56
N TYR A 34 1.80 3.68 -3.36
CA TYR A 34 1.36 3.08 -2.10
C TYR A 34 2.22 1.88 -1.68
N LEU A 35 2.43 0.92 -2.58
CA LEU A 35 3.24 -0.27 -2.28
C LEU A 35 4.70 0.09 -1.96
N SER A 36 5.26 1.06 -2.69
CA SER A 36 6.65 1.50 -2.50
C SER A 36 6.83 2.18 -1.14
N ASP A 37 5.92 3.11 -0.81
CA ASP A 37 5.93 3.86 0.45
C ASP A 37 5.66 2.95 1.64
N LEU A 38 4.73 1.99 1.51
CA LEU A 38 4.45 0.99 2.54
C LEU A 38 5.70 0.14 2.84
N ILE A 39 6.36 -0.37 1.80
CA ILE A 39 7.57 -1.19 1.98
C ILE A 39 8.68 -0.37 2.64
N ALA A 40 8.89 0.87 2.20
CA ALA A 40 9.90 1.75 2.77
C ALA A 40 9.62 2.09 4.24
N ALA A 41 8.39 2.45 4.57
CA ALA A 41 7.97 2.80 5.93
C ALA A 41 8.12 1.61 6.90
N VAL A 42 7.69 0.42 6.49
CA VAL A 42 7.84 -0.80 7.32
C VAL A 42 9.30 -1.18 7.51
N LYS A 43 10.13 -1.12 6.45
CA LYS A 43 11.57 -1.36 6.57
C LYS A 43 12.23 -0.40 7.56
N LYS A 44 11.90 0.88 7.46
CA LYS A 44 12.44 1.91 8.37
C LYS A 44 12.01 1.64 9.81
N ALA A 45 10.71 1.48 10.06
CA ALA A 45 10.21 1.26 11.41
C ALA A 45 10.81 -0.01 12.06
N ALA A 46 11.00 -1.08 11.27
CA ALA A 46 11.67 -2.28 11.75
C ALA A 46 13.17 -2.06 12.04
N ALA A 47 13.88 -1.30 11.20
CA ALA A 47 15.28 -0.94 11.43
C ALA A 47 15.46 -0.05 12.66
N ASP A 48 14.46 0.79 12.95
CA ASP A 48 14.38 1.62 14.16
C ASP A 48 13.96 0.81 15.42
N GLY A 49 13.80 -0.52 15.29
CA GLY A 49 13.56 -1.43 16.41
C GLY A 49 12.11 -1.53 16.89
N ALA A 50 11.15 -0.97 16.14
CA ALA A 50 9.75 -1.00 16.52
C ALA A 50 9.20 -2.45 16.56
N SER A 51 8.30 -2.72 17.50
CA SER A 51 7.49 -3.94 17.53
C SER A 51 6.44 -3.93 16.41
N LEU A 52 5.86 -5.10 16.10
CA LEU A 52 4.87 -5.21 15.02
C LEU A 52 3.65 -4.33 15.25
N ASP A 53 3.15 -4.22 16.49
CA ASP A 53 1.97 -3.42 16.79
C ASP A 53 2.26 -1.92 16.69
N GLU A 54 3.45 -1.49 17.13
CA GLU A 54 3.92 -0.11 16.92
C GLU A 54 4.06 0.21 15.43
N MET A 55 4.62 -0.72 14.64
CA MET A 55 4.70 -0.57 13.18
C MET A 55 3.32 -0.41 12.54
N LYS A 56 2.34 -1.23 12.92
CA LYS A 56 0.97 -1.17 12.36
C LYS A 56 0.35 0.20 12.56
N LYS A 57 0.50 0.79 13.75
CA LYS A 57 -0.01 2.12 14.07
C LYS A 57 0.80 3.22 13.37
N ALA A 58 2.11 3.25 13.57
CA ALA A 58 2.98 4.33 13.09
C ALA A 58 2.98 4.44 11.55
N VAL A 59 3.07 3.31 10.84
CA VAL A 59 3.03 3.31 9.37
C VAL A 59 1.64 3.70 8.86
N GLY A 60 0.58 3.28 9.55
CA GLY A 60 -0.79 3.69 9.24
C GLY A 60 -0.97 5.20 9.31
N ASP A 61 -0.55 5.81 10.41
CA ASP A 61 -0.63 7.26 10.63
C ASP A 61 0.28 8.04 9.67
N GLN A 62 1.51 7.55 9.43
CA GLN A 62 2.46 8.18 8.50
C GLN A 62 1.91 8.26 7.07
N LEU A 63 1.24 7.20 6.61
CA LEU A 63 0.77 7.08 5.22
C LEU A 63 -0.65 7.63 5.01
N ALA A 64 -1.43 7.78 6.08
CA ALA A 64 -2.82 8.24 6.02
C ALA A 64 -3.02 9.56 5.25
N PRO A 65 -2.20 10.63 5.44
CA PRO A 65 -2.39 11.89 4.71
C PRO A 65 -2.38 11.74 3.19
N LYS A 66 -1.66 10.75 2.66
CA LYS A 66 -1.52 10.51 1.21
C LYS A 66 -2.52 9.48 0.68
N TYR A 67 -2.85 8.46 1.47
CA TYR A 67 -3.55 7.27 0.96
C TYR A 67 -4.95 7.06 1.50
N GLU A 68 -5.32 7.64 2.65
CA GLU A 68 -6.60 7.35 3.31
C GLU A 68 -7.80 7.63 2.41
N ARG A 69 -7.85 8.82 1.78
CA ARG A 69 -8.93 9.18 0.86
C ARG A 69 -9.09 8.22 -0.32
N GLY A 70 -7.99 7.68 -0.86
CA GLY A 70 -8.02 6.80 -2.03
C GLY A 70 -8.19 5.32 -1.70
N MET A 71 -7.91 4.93 -0.46
CA MET A 71 -7.91 3.52 -0.02
C MET A 71 -9.09 3.18 0.92
N SER A 72 -9.72 4.18 1.55
CA SER A 72 -10.99 4.03 2.26
C SER A 72 -12.13 3.77 1.28
N LYS A 73 -12.99 2.80 1.59
CA LYS A 73 -14.08 2.39 0.68
C LYS A 73 -15.25 1.82 1.47
N TYR A 74 -16.48 2.20 1.14
CA TYR A 74 -17.68 1.53 1.65
C TYR A 74 -17.97 0.24 0.84
N PRO A 75 -18.35 -0.88 1.49
CA PRO A 75 -18.55 -1.05 2.94
C PRO A 75 -17.29 -1.50 3.70
N LEU A 76 -16.12 -1.54 3.04
CA LEU A 76 -14.88 -2.09 3.59
C LEU A 76 -14.28 -1.30 4.78
N GLY A 77 -14.68 -0.05 4.99
CA GLY A 77 -14.21 0.79 6.10
C GLY A 77 -13.01 1.67 5.76
N GLN A 78 -12.41 2.26 6.78
CA GLN A 78 -11.30 3.21 6.60
C GLN A 78 -9.99 2.50 6.26
N TYR A 79 -9.06 3.24 5.68
CA TYR A 79 -7.71 2.78 5.42
C TYR A 79 -6.98 2.35 6.69
N ARG A 80 -7.03 3.19 7.75
CA ARG A 80 -6.28 2.97 8.99
C ARG A 80 -6.74 1.72 9.76
N ASP A 81 -8.01 1.33 9.61
CA ASP A 81 -8.55 0.10 10.22
C ASP A 81 -7.98 -1.18 9.58
N ARG A 82 -7.41 -1.10 8.37
CA ARG A 82 -7.08 -2.26 7.55
C ARG A 82 -5.61 -2.34 7.14
N VAL A 83 -4.90 -1.22 7.11
CA VAL A 83 -3.50 -1.17 6.68
C VAL A 83 -2.58 -2.05 7.54
N GLY A 84 -2.93 -2.27 8.81
CA GLY A 84 -2.13 -3.09 9.73
C GLY A 84 -1.85 -4.51 9.22
N THR A 85 -2.78 -5.14 8.50
CA THR A 85 -2.55 -6.45 7.87
C THR A 85 -1.50 -6.37 6.76
N ASN A 86 -1.51 -5.29 5.96
CA ASN A 86 -0.49 -5.10 4.92
C ASN A 86 0.90 -4.83 5.52
N VAL A 87 0.96 -4.02 6.59
CA VAL A 87 2.19 -3.78 7.36
C VAL A 87 2.80 -5.11 7.83
N GLU A 88 1.97 -5.96 8.43
CA GLU A 88 2.39 -7.27 8.91
C GLU A 88 2.92 -8.16 7.79
N MET A 89 2.24 -8.19 6.64
CA MET A 89 2.69 -9.00 5.50
C MET A 89 4.03 -8.51 4.94
N VAL A 90 4.24 -7.19 4.86
CA VAL A 90 5.54 -6.63 4.46
C VAL A 90 6.61 -7.00 5.49
N TYR A 91 6.35 -6.81 6.77
CA TYR A 91 7.30 -7.13 7.83
C TYR A 91 7.73 -8.61 7.75
N ARG A 92 6.77 -9.53 7.64
CA ARG A 92 7.04 -10.98 7.54
C ARG A 92 7.78 -11.37 6.26
N LYS A 93 7.37 -10.84 5.10
CA LYS A 93 7.88 -11.32 3.79
C LYS A 93 9.08 -10.55 3.24
N VAL A 94 9.31 -9.33 3.69
CA VAL A 94 10.34 -8.43 3.15
C VAL A 94 11.43 -8.14 4.18
N VAL A 95 11.06 -7.94 5.45
CA VAL A 95 12.03 -7.59 6.50
C VAL A 95 12.57 -8.83 7.18
N LYS A 96 11.70 -9.66 7.78
CA LYS A 96 12.04 -10.89 8.49
C LYS A 96 12.35 -12.07 7.56
N LYS A 97 12.75 -11.80 6.31
CA LYS A 97 12.83 -12.81 5.25
C LYS A 97 13.53 -14.07 5.81
N ALA A 98 12.75 -15.16 5.90
CA ALA A 98 13.21 -16.47 6.34
C ALA A 98 14.30 -17.00 5.40
#